data_AF-A0A1H7XRH3-F1
#
_entry.id   AF-A0A1H7XRH3-F1
#
_cell.length_a   1.000
_cell.length_b   1.000
_cell.length_c   1.000
_cell.angle_alpha   90.00
_cell.angle_beta   90.00
_cell.angle_gamma   90.00
#
_symmetry.space_group_name_H-M   'P 1'
#
loop_
_entity.id
_entity.type
_entity.pdbx_description
1 polymer ?
#
loop_
_entity_poly.entity_id
_entity_poly.type
_entity_poly.pdbx_seq_one_letter_code
_entity_poly.pdbx_strand_id
1 'polypeptide(L)' 'MRIKIKVTLKDGEATFMVHPAIYRFFKWHWEHKKDFKIGNRVMKHEEILSIAPMETEVGYDD' A
#
# COMPACT_ATOMS: atom_id res chain seq x y z
N MET A 1 10.26 -2.57 11.75
CA MET A 1 10.46 -2.62 10.28
C MET A 1 9.23 -2.08 9.56
N ARG A 2 9.37 -1.10 8.66
CA ARG A 2 8.27 -0.58 7.83
C ARG A 2 8.68 -0.75 6.37
N ILE A 3 7.72 -1.09 5.52
CA ILE A 3 7.93 -1.20 4.07
C ILE A 3 7.29 -0.01 3.37
N LYS A 4 7.92 0.44 2.29
CA LYS A 4 7.35 1.46 1.41
C LYS A 4 6.50 0.76 0.36
N ILE A 5 5.23 1.12 0.28
CA ILE A 5 4.30 0.62 -0.74
C ILE A 5 3.92 1.75 -1.68
N LYS A 6 3.85 1.45 -2.97
CA LYS A 6 3.29 2.30 -4.01
C LYS A 6 1.89 1.81 -4.33
N VAL A 7 0.92 2.70 -4.22
CA VAL A 7 -0.48 2.50 -4.59
C VAL A 7 -0.73 3.35 -5.83
N THR A 8 -0.98 2.70 -6.96
CA THR A 8 -1.37 3.37 -8.21
C THR A 8 -2.88 3.53 -8.20
N LEU A 9 -3.34 4.78 -8.25
CA LEU A 9 -4.75 5.15 -8.34
C LEU A 9 -5.08 5.59 -9.76
N LYS A 10 -6.38 5.65 -10.10
CA LYS A 10 -6.84 6.23 -11.37
C LYS A 10 -6.44 7.69 -11.55
N ASP A 11 -6.42 8.45 -10.46
CA ASP A 11 -6.17 9.90 -10.45
C ASP A 11 -4.69 10.25 -10.18
N GLY A 12 -3.81 9.25 -10.02
CA GLY A 12 -2.39 9.47 -9.74
C GLY A 12 -1.74 8.38 -8.91
N GLU A 13 -0.58 8.66 -8.33
CA GLU A 13 0.19 7.69 -7.57
C GLU A 13 0.37 8.14 -6.13
N ALA A 14 0.27 7.23 -5.18
CA ALA A 14 0.47 7.51 -3.76
C ALA A 14 1.47 6.52 -3.15
N THR A 15 2.38 7.00 -2.31
CA THR A 15 3.36 6.17 -1.60
C THR A 15 3.13 6.23 -0.10
N PHE A 16 3.20 5.09 0.56
CA PHE A 16 2.97 4.98 2.00
C PHE A 16 4.04 4.13 2.68
N MET A 17 4.45 4.52 3.87
CA MET A 17 5.25 3.67 4.75
C MET A 17 4.34 2.94 5.72
N VAL A 18 4.25 1.62 5.59
CA VAL A 18 3.33 0.78 6.36
C VAL A 18 4.06 -0.37 7.02
N HIS A 19 3.47 -0.92 8.09
CA HIS A 19 3.98 -2.18 8.64
C HIS A 19 3.71 -3.32 7.64
N PRO A 20 4.60 -4.32 7.49
CA PRO A 20 4.39 -5.44 6.55
C PRO A 20 3.08 -6.20 6.79
N ALA A 21 2.60 -6.29 8.03
CA ALA A 21 1.29 -6.86 8.34
C ALA A 21 0.15 -6.08 7.69
N ILE A 22 0.23 -4.74 7.69
CA ILE A 22 -0.76 -3.85 7.08
C ILE A 22 -0.79 -4.01 5.56
N TYR A 23 0.36 -4.21 4.92
CA TYR A 23 0.40 -4.51 3.49
C TYR A 23 -0.34 -5.81 3.14
N ARG A 24 -0.19 -6.87 3.95
CA ARG A 24 -0.96 -8.11 3.75
C ARG A 24 -2.47 -7.87 3.85
N PHE A 25 -2.90 -7.07 4.82
CA PHE A 25 -4.32 -6.67 4.94
C PHE A 25 -4.80 -5.87 3.74
N PHE A 26 -4.00 -4.93 3.23
CA PHE A 26 -4.37 -4.15 2.03
C PHE A 26 -4.46 -5.01 0.79
N LYS A 27 -3.50 -5.91 0.58
CA LYS A 27 -3.54 -6.85 -0.53
C LYS A 27 -4.81 -7.70 -0.48
N TRP A 28 -5.13 -8.25 0.70
CA TRP A 28 -6.36 -9.02 0.90
C TRP A 28 -7.63 -8.18 0.66
N HIS A 29 -7.72 -6.97 1.23
CA HIS A 29 -8.87 -6.08 1.00
C HIS A 29 -9.05 -5.79 -0.50
N TRP A 30 -7.96 -5.50 -1.21
CA TRP A 30 -7.98 -5.23 -2.63
C TRP A 30 -8.44 -6.45 -3.45
N GLU A 31 -7.90 -7.64 -3.18
CA GLU A 31 -8.31 -8.90 -3.82
C GLU A 31 -9.79 -9.22 -3.58
N HIS A 32 -10.33 -8.84 -2.43
CA HIS A 32 -11.73 -9.02 -2.06
C HIS A 32 -12.63 -7.81 -2.42
N LYS A 33 -12.14 -6.86 -3.23
CA LYS A 33 -12.87 -5.65 -3.67
C LYS A 33 -13.45 -4.84 -2.50
N LYS A 34 -12.71 -4.78 -1.40
CA LYS A 34 -13.08 -4.00 -0.22
C LYS A 34 -12.32 -2.68 -0.18
N ASP A 35 -13.04 -1.65 0.22
CA ASP A 35 -12.43 -0.37 0.58
C ASP A 35 -11.49 -0.54 1.77
N PHE A 36 -10.48 0.31 1.85
CA PHE A 36 -9.60 0.34 3.01
C PHE A 36 -9.17 1.76 3.36
N LYS A 37 -8.85 1.98 4.63
CA LYS A 37 -8.40 3.28 5.13
C LYS A 37 -6.91 3.22 5.46
N ILE A 38 -6.16 4.21 4.99
CA ILE A 38 -4.74 4.38 5.30
C ILE A 38 -4.50 5.80 5.82
N GLY A 39 -4.05 5.91 7.07
CA GLY A 39 -4.00 7.20 7.77
C GLY A 39 -5.40 7.84 7.81
N ASN A 40 -5.51 9.06 7.30
CA ASN A 40 -6.79 9.79 7.21
C ASN A 40 -7.48 9.68 5.84
N ARG A 41 -6.95 8.87 4.92
CA ARG A 41 -7.48 8.70 3.57
C ARG A 41 -8.22 7.36 3.45
N VAL A 42 -9.46 7.40 2.99
CA VAL A 42 -10.20 6.20 2.56
C VAL A 42 -9.88 5.98 1.08
N MET A 43 -9.41 4.79 0.75
CA MET A 43 -9.12 4.35 -0.61
C MET A 43 -10.24 3.40 -1.05
N LYS A 44 -10.95 3.77 -2.12
CA LYS A 44 -11.96 2.90 -2.72
C LYS A 44 -11.29 1.86 -3.60
N HIS A 45 -11.77 0.61 -3.55
CA HIS A 45 -11.14 -0.46 -4.33
C HIS A 45 -11.16 -0.16 -5.84
N GLU A 46 -12.21 0.53 -6.31
CA GLU A 46 -12.43 0.90 -7.71
C GLU A 46 -11.47 1.99 -8.21
N GLU A 47 -10.85 2.73 -7.29
CA GLU A 47 -9.85 3.74 -7.61
C GLU A 47 -8.45 3.15 -7.70
N ILE A 48 -8.21 1.98 -7.12
CA ILE A 48 -6.89 1.35 -7.04
C ILE A 48 -6.65 0.45 -8.24
N LEU A 49 -5.65 0.81 -9.02
CA LEU A 49 -5.19 0.04 -10.17
C LEU A 49 -4.18 -1.02 -9.76
N SER A 50 -3.28 -0.71 -8.83
CA SER A 50 -2.23 -1.63 -8.37
C SER A 50 -1.68 -1.25 -7.01
N ILE A 51 -1.20 -2.24 -6.26
CA ILE A 51 -0.46 -2.06 -5.00
C ILE A 51 0.82 -2.89 -5.09
N ALA A 52 1.97 -2.22 -5.13
CA ALA A 52 3.28 -2.87 -5.20
C ALA A 52 4.16 -2.45 -4.02
N PRO A 53 4.88 -3.37 -3.37
CA PRO A 53 5.99 -2.97 -2.51
C PRO A 53 7.04 -2.31 -3.41
N MET A 54 7.51 -1.12 -3.02
CA MET A 54 8.75 -0.62 -3.60
C MET A 54 9.86 -1.38 -2.90
N GLU A 55 10.83 -1.89 -3.65
CA GLU A 55 12.03 -2.51 -3.09
C GLU A 55 12.55 -1.59 -1.99
N THR A 56 12.50 -2.07 -0.76
CA THR A 56 13.06 -1.37 0.37
C THR A 56 14.55 -1.36 0.15
N GLU A 57 15.15 -0.18 0.14
CA GLU A 57 16.53 0.01 0.59
C GLU A 57 16.58 -0.62 1.99
N VAL A 58 16.97 -1.89 2.03
CA VAL A 58 17.41 -2.55 3.25
C VAL A 58 18.71 -1.84 3.57
N GLY A 59 18.65 -0.84 4.45
CA GLY A 59 19.85 -0.35 5.08
C GLY A 59 20.56 -1.55 5.69
N TYR A 60 21.64 -1.97 5.05
CA TYR A 60 22.67 -2.77 5.70
C TYR A 60 23.25 -1.84 6.75
N ASP A 61 22.92 -2.10 8.01
CA ASP A 61 23.73 -1.63 9.13
C ASP A 61 25.09 -2.32 8.95
N ASP A 62 26.14 -1.51 8.79
CA ASP A 62 27.55 -1.91 8.62
C ASP A 62 28.05 -2.78 9.80
#